data_AF-A0A2I5KS04-F1
#
_entry.id   AF-A0A2I5KS04-F1
#
_cell.length_a   1.000
_cell.length_b   1.000
_cell.length_c   1.000
_cell.angle_alpha   90.00
_cell.angle_beta   90.00
_cell.angle_gamma   90.00
#
_symmetry.space_group_name_H-M   'P 1'
#
loop_
_entity.id
_entity.type
_entity.pdbx_description
1 polymer ?
#
loop_
_entity_poly.entity_id
_entity_poly.type
_entity_poly.pdbx_seq_one_letter_code
_entity_poly.pdbx_strand_id
1 'polypeptide(L)' 'MHFFLRDIRQRSELANIIIIGKDIDYEELFRNHYRVFGVIDTSEDQSFGYIRKEIFHYLDALYPSQIPRKKR' A
#
# COMPACT_ATOMS: atom_id res chain seq x y z
N MET A 1 -10.62 -7.85 6.95
CA MET A 1 -10.20 -6.50 6.48
C MET A 1 -11.31 -5.70 5.78
N HIS A 2 -12.36 -6.35 5.27
CA HIS A 2 -13.45 -5.77 4.48
C HIS A 2 -14.11 -4.49 5.04
N PHE A 3 -14.42 -4.44 6.35
CA PHE A 3 -15.12 -3.27 6.93
C PHE A 3 -14.31 -1.98 6.84
N PHE A 4 -12.99 -2.05 7.09
CA PHE A 4 -12.14 -0.85 7.11
C PHE A 4 -11.96 -0.22 5.72
N LEU A 5 -11.79 -1.03 4.67
CA LEU A 5 -11.64 -0.50 3.31
C LEU A 5 -12.93 0.14 2.79
N ARG A 6 -14.07 -0.49 3.10
CA ARG A 6 -15.39 0.06 2.77
C ARG A 6 -15.62 1.39 3.50
N ASP A 7 -15.28 1.47 4.78
CA ASP A 7 -15.42 2.68 5.59
C ASP A 7 -14.52 3.82 5.11
N ILE A 8 -13.25 3.52 4.76
CA ILE A 8 -12.34 4.50 4.18
C ILE A 8 -12.89 5.04 2.85
N ARG A 9 -13.41 4.17 1.99
CA ARG A 9 -13.96 4.56 0.69
C ARG A 9 -15.24 5.37 0.79
N GLN A 10 -16.09 5.08 1.77
CA GLN A 10 -17.25 5.91 2.09
C GLN A 10 -16.86 7.34 2.51
N ARG A 11 -15.68 7.51 3.10
CA ARG A 11 -15.17 8.81 3.56
C ARG A 11 -14.32 9.54 2.52
N SER A 12 -13.64 8.80 1.64
CA SER A 12 -12.79 9.37 0.59
C SER A 12 -12.67 8.42 -0.60
N GLU A 13 -13.40 8.73 -1.66
CA GLU A 13 -13.37 7.97 -2.91
C GLU A 13 -12.00 8.03 -3.61
N LEU A 14 -11.24 9.12 -3.40
CA LEU A 14 -9.96 9.37 -4.08
C LEU A 14 -8.72 9.05 -3.24
N ALA A 15 -8.89 8.54 -2.01
CA ALA A 15 -7.74 8.22 -1.15
C ALA A 15 -6.81 7.18 -1.82
N ASN A 16 -5.50 7.40 -1.74
CA ASN A 16 -4.51 6.35 -2.00
C ASN A 16 -4.38 5.50 -0.75
N ILE A 17 -4.64 4.20 -0.87
CA ILE A 17 -4.62 3.27 0.27
C ILE A 17 -3.42 2.34 0.13
N ILE A 18 -2.59 2.28 1.18
CA ILE A 18 -1.55 1.27 1.34
C ILE A 18 -1.98 0.36 2.49
N ILE A 19 -2.05 -0.94 2.23
CA ILE A 19 -2.37 -1.96 3.24
C ILE A 19 -1.06 -2.57 3.72
N ILE A 20 -0.91 -2.71 5.04
CA ILE A 20 0.22 -3.40 5.66
C ILE A 20 -0.36 -4.48 6.57
N GLY A 21 0.03 -5.73 6.36
CA GLY A 21 -0.55 -6.86 7.09
C GLY A 21 0.18 -8.16 6.84
N LYS A 22 -0.24 -9.21 7.52
CA LYS A 22 0.26 -10.59 7.38
C LYS A 22 -0.86 -11.45 6.79
N ASP A 23 -0.49 -12.46 6.01
CA ASP A 23 -1.39 -13.45 5.41
C ASP A 23 -2.55 -12.77 4.66
N ILE A 24 -2.22 -11.79 3.81
CA ILE A 24 -3.21 -10.96 3.12
C ILE A 24 -3.93 -11.78 2.05
N ASP A 25 -5.26 -11.82 2.10
CA ASP A 25 -6.08 -12.45 1.08
C ASP A 25 -6.22 -11.54 -0.15
N TYR A 26 -5.35 -11.75 -1.13
CA TYR A 26 -5.35 -11.03 -2.40
C TYR A 26 -6.59 -11.32 -3.25
N GLU A 27 -7.16 -12.53 -3.17
CA GLU A 27 -8.38 -12.85 -3.89
C GLU A 27 -9.56 -12.05 -3.34
N GLU A 28 -9.69 -11.96 -2.02
CA GLU A 28 -10.73 -11.16 -1.39
C GLU A 28 -10.59 -9.68 -1.76
N LEU A 29 -9.36 -9.14 -1.78
CA LEU A 29 -9.12 -7.75 -2.20
C LEU A 29 -9.57 -7.50 -3.65
N PHE A 30 -9.25 -8.44 -4.55
CA PHE A 30 -9.58 -8.32 -5.97
C PHE A 30 -11.08 -8.48 -6.23
N ARG A 31 -11.72 -9.51 -5.64
CA ARG A 31 -13.16 -9.81 -5.82
C ARG A 31 -14.06 -8.65 -5.40
N ASN A 32 -13.66 -7.92 -4.36
CA ASN A 32 -14.43 -6.77 -3.87
C ASN A 32 -14.10 -5.46 -4.59
N HIS A 33 -13.29 -5.51 -5.67
CA HIS A 33 -12.89 -4.34 -6.47
C HIS A 33 -12.34 -3.18 -5.64
N TYR A 34 -11.65 -3.48 -4.53
CA TYR A 34 -11.05 -2.44 -3.71
C TYR A 34 -9.89 -1.81 -4.48
N ARG A 35 -10.03 -0.52 -4.79
CA ARG A 35 -8.92 0.27 -5.35
C ARG A 35 -7.89 0.48 -4.26
N VAL A 36 -6.84 -0.34 -4.24
CA VAL A 36 -5.70 -0.21 -3.31
C VAL A 36 -4.48 0.20 -4.13
N PHE A 37 -3.69 1.13 -3.60
CA PHE A 37 -2.48 1.60 -4.27
C PHE A 37 -1.30 0.66 -4.02
N GLY A 38 -1.17 0.15 -2.80
CA GLY A 38 -0.09 -0.74 -2.41
C GLY A 38 -0.49 -1.74 -1.36
N VAL A 39 0.13 -2.92 -1.41
CA VAL A 39 0.01 -3.96 -0.40
C VAL A 39 1.43 -4.32 0.06
N ILE A 40 1.67 -4.26 1.36
CA ILE A 40 2.90 -4.67 2.03
C ILE A 40 2.57 -5.92 2.83
N ASP A 41 2.94 -7.07 2.28
CA ASP A 41 2.78 -8.35 2.94
C ASP A 41 3.98 -8.61 3.85
N THR A 42 3.69 -8.79 5.13
CA THR A 42 4.67 -8.99 6.20
C THR A 42 4.72 -10.46 6.66
N SER A 43 4.21 -11.38 5.84
CA SER A 43 4.27 -12.83 6.12
C SER A 43 5.69 -13.36 6.18
N GLU A 44 6.57 -12.85 5.31
CA GLU A 44 7.98 -13.27 5.20
C GLU A 44 8.94 -12.36 5.96
N ASP A 45 8.64 -11.06 6.08
CA ASP A 45 9.49 -10.07 6.78
C ASP A 45 8.64 -9.01 7.50
N GLN A 46 8.77 -8.97 8.83
CA GLN A 46 8.06 -8.01 9.70
C GLN A 46 8.98 -6.91 10.24
N SER A 47 10.23 -6.87 9.76
CA SER A 47 11.20 -5.90 10.24
C SER A 47 10.79 -4.48 9.89
N PHE A 48 11.06 -3.55 10.79
CA PHE A 48 10.82 -2.12 10.53
C PHE A 48 11.59 -1.64 9.29
N GLY A 49 12.79 -2.18 9.05
CA GLY A 49 13.60 -1.86 7.88
C GLY A 49 12.89 -2.21 6.57
N TYR A 50 12.34 -3.42 6.48
CA TYR A 50 11.55 -3.87 5.33
C TYR A 50 10.30 -3.01 5.13
N ILE A 51 9.48 -2.86 6.17
CA ILE A 51 8.22 -2.09 6.11
C ILE A 51 8.51 -0.65 5.68
N ARG A 52 9.53 -0.02 6.27
CA ARG A 52 9.96 1.34 5.91
C ARG A 52 10.33 1.42 4.44
N LYS A 53 11.14 0.50 3.93
CA LYS A 53 11.58 0.47 2.53
C LYS A 53 10.38 0.38 1.57
N GLU A 54 9.45 -0.51 1.85
CA GLU A 54 8.25 -0.71 1.01
C GLU A 54 7.34 0.52 1.02
N ILE A 55 7.11 1.15 2.18
CA ILE A 55 6.39 2.43 2.27
C ILE A 55 7.09 3.49 1.41
N PHE A 56 8.41 3.61 1.51
CA PHE A 56 9.16 4.57 0.70
C PHE A 56 9.01 4.34 -0.81
N HIS A 57 9.00 3.09 -1.26
CA HIS A 57 8.76 2.77 -2.67
C HIS A 57 7.38 3.25 -3.14
N TYR A 58 6.33 2.97 -2.38
CA TYR A 58 4.98 3.42 -2.73
C TYR A 58 4.85 4.94 -2.71
N LEU A 59 5.45 5.62 -1.73
CA LEU A 59 5.44 7.08 -1.65
C LEU A 59 6.21 7.71 -2.82
N ASP A 60 7.36 7.15 -3.21
CA ASP A 60 8.13 7.64 -4.37
C ASP A 60 7.36 7.43 -5.69
N ALA A 61 6.55 6.39 -5.81
CA ALA A 61 5.68 6.19 -6.97
C ALA A 61 4.51 7.18 -7.03
N LEU A 62 3.92 7.54 -5.88
CA LEU A 62 2.84 8.53 -5.80
C LEU A 62 3.33 9.97 -5.95
N TYR A 63 4.49 10.23 -5.35
CA TYR A 63 5.06 11.56 -5.20
C TYR A 63 6.53 11.52 -5.62
N PRO A 64 6.80 11.26 -6.92
CA PRO A 64 8.17 11.16 -7.41
C PRO A 64 8.91 12.44 -7.10
N SER A 65 10.09 12.31 -6.48
CA SER A 65 10.89 13.47 -6.12
C SER A 65 11.22 14.25 -7.39
N GLN A 66 10.93 15.55 -7.42
CA GLN A 66 11.34 16.45 -8.51
C GLN A 66 12.87 16.62 -8.63
N ILE A 67 13.62 16.06 -7.68
CA ILE A 67 15.08 16.04 -7.69
C ILE A 67 15.50 14.97 -8.71
N PRO A 68 16.25 15.33 -9.77
CA PRO A 68 16.74 14.35 -10.73
C PRO A 68 17.57 13.31 -9.97
N ARG A 69 17.18 12.03 -10.06
CA ARG A 69 18.05 10.93 -9.64
C ARG A 69 19.33 11.04 -10.46
N LYS A 70 20.43 11.51 -9.86
CA LYS A 70 21.77 11.34 -10.42
C LYS A 70 21.97 9.83 -10.54
N LYS A 71 21.86 9.30 -11.77
CA LYS A 71 22.34 7.96 -12.09
C LYS A 71 23.81 7.91 -11.68
N ARG A 72 24.11 7.17 -10.61
CA ARG A 72 25.48 6.80 -10.25
C ARG A 72 25.87 5.60 -11.08
#